data_AF-A0A0C1GX90-F1
#
_entry.id   AF-A0A0C1GX90-F1
#
_cell.length_a   1.000
_cell.length_b   1.000
_cell.length_c   1.000
_cell.angle_alpha   90.00
_cell.angle_beta   90.00
_cell.angle_gamma   90.00
#
_symmetry.space_group_name_H-M   'P 1'
#
loop_
_entity.id
_entity.type
_entity.pdbx_description
1 polymer ?
#
loop_
_entity_poly.entity_id
_entity_poly.type
_entity_poly.pdbx_seq_one_letter_code
_entity_poly.pdbx_strand_id
1 'polypeptide(L)'
;MKSIFIWLVILAGALGLFYYQQNRYFFSDNLIHPQAGQDRSSVESLSGLGYLNFLRAAAGLNSLSNSPVLERSARRHAKYLLINPEDGHDEKHRNNQFYTGYKPSDRARKAGYYFDGVHENISTGEYRHQDGFKNTLVLHEQTDALMTAIYHRFSLLDQNIDEAGVAVERGNGKTAVVFNQGNREFNHWCSLGRSYPEAGRRFYKNSCFNGSIVYADEIKNQTKLAYIAYPKGNFAAPDFYGEHPDPMPGYEFTGNPVSIAFSDDGGEAKMLSFKLYQGKNEIDKTKILDKYTDPNGQLTDKQFALFPLSPLEYDTAYRAVFEYSQNGKKQKAEWTFKTKKPDYPYFVVNGGETLAVKPDNIYFIHWKNHWCLRECEKITFRPRGDAKLDVLERKPGGFLVRLKGKTGTAVRLMPNEETEKAVVLVIK
;
A
#
# COMPACT_ATOMS: atom_id res chain seq x y z
N MET A 1 68.75 -16.43 -12.57
CA MET A 1 68.32 -15.96 -11.22
C MET A 1 67.88 -14.49 -11.19
N LYS A 2 68.65 -13.52 -11.74
CA LYS A 2 68.27 -12.08 -11.71
C LYS A 2 66.94 -11.74 -12.39
N SER A 3 66.60 -12.40 -13.50
CA SER A 3 65.33 -12.18 -14.24
C SER A 3 64.08 -12.62 -13.47
N ILE A 4 64.15 -13.76 -12.76
CA ILE A 4 63.03 -14.28 -11.94
C ILE A 4 62.71 -13.34 -10.77
N PHE A 5 63.76 -12.77 -10.15
CA PHE A 5 63.60 -11.80 -9.06
C PHE A 5 62.87 -10.53 -9.50
N ILE A 6 63.17 -10.04 -10.71
CA ILE A 6 62.49 -8.85 -11.28
C ILE A 6 61.01 -9.15 -11.55
N TRP A 7 60.70 -10.32 -12.12
CA TRP A 7 59.31 -10.74 -12.35
C TRP A 7 58.52 -10.93 -11.05
N LEU A 8 59.14 -11.47 -9.99
CA LEU A 8 58.49 -11.59 -8.68
C LEU A 8 58.20 -10.24 -8.04
N VAL A 9 59.10 -9.25 -8.16
CA VAL A 9 58.88 -7.90 -7.65
C VAL A 9 57.79 -7.17 -8.44
N ILE A 10 57.75 -7.31 -9.77
CA ILE A 10 56.68 -6.75 -10.61
C ILE A 10 55.34 -7.41 -10.27
N LEU A 11 55.30 -8.74 -10.10
CA LEU A 11 54.08 -9.46 -9.72
C LEU A 11 53.61 -9.04 -8.32
N ALA A 12 54.52 -8.91 -7.35
CA ALA A 12 54.20 -8.44 -6.00
C ALA A 12 53.72 -6.98 -6.00
N GLY A 13 54.32 -6.13 -6.84
CA GLY A 13 53.89 -4.75 -7.05
C GLY A 13 52.51 -4.65 -7.70
N ALA A 14 52.24 -5.48 -8.72
CA ALA A 14 50.94 -5.57 -9.38
C ALA A 14 49.87 -6.13 -8.44
N LEU A 15 50.18 -7.17 -7.65
CA LEU A 15 49.31 -7.71 -6.60
C LEU A 15 49.07 -6.68 -5.49
N GLY A 16 50.09 -5.92 -5.10
CA GLY A 16 49.99 -4.85 -4.11
C GLY A 16 49.12 -3.69 -4.59
N LEU A 17 49.30 -3.23 -5.84
CA LEU A 17 48.45 -2.23 -6.49
C LEU A 17 47.02 -2.72 -6.67
N PHE A 18 46.83 -3.97 -7.06
CA PHE A 18 45.51 -4.60 -7.20
C PHE A 18 44.82 -4.70 -5.83
N TYR A 19 45.52 -5.19 -4.81
CA TYR A 19 45.01 -5.26 -3.43
C TYR A 19 44.69 -3.86 -2.86
N TYR A 20 45.54 -2.87 -3.14
CA TYR A 20 45.34 -1.48 -2.74
C TYR A 20 44.13 -0.85 -3.46
N GLN A 21 44.00 -1.02 -4.77
CA GLN A 21 42.82 -0.57 -5.52
C GLN A 21 41.54 -1.25 -5.03
N GLN A 22 41.59 -2.56 -4.76
CA GLN A 22 40.43 -3.31 -4.27
C GLN A 22 40.02 -2.87 -2.86
N ASN A 23 40.98 -2.52 -1.99
CA ASN A 23 40.71 -2.01 -0.65
C ASN A 23 40.32 -0.53 -0.60
N ARG A 24 40.75 0.30 -1.56
CA ARG A 24 40.41 1.74 -1.60
C ARG A 24 38.90 2.00 -1.60
N TYR A 25 38.12 1.10 -2.21
CA TYR A 25 36.66 1.22 -2.24
C TYR A 25 35.99 1.02 -0.88
N PHE A 26 36.67 0.43 0.11
CA PHE A 26 36.11 0.09 1.42
C PHE A 26 36.50 1.05 2.54
N PHE A 27 37.45 1.96 2.30
CA PHE A 27 37.99 2.87 3.30
C PHE A 27 37.65 4.32 2.93
N SER A 28 36.41 4.71 3.24
CA SER A 28 36.00 6.11 3.34
C SER A 28 35.87 6.47 4.82
N ASP A 29 36.48 7.58 5.23
CA ASP A 29 36.28 8.15 6.58
C ASP A 29 34.90 8.83 6.72
N ASN A 30 34.26 9.16 5.59
CA ASN A 30 32.93 9.74 5.54
C ASN A 30 31.88 8.62 5.51
N LEU A 31 31.49 8.16 6.70
CA LEU A 31 30.42 7.19 6.92
C LEU A 31 29.07 7.88 7.01
N ILE A 32 28.10 7.38 6.24
CA ILE A 32 26.70 7.78 6.36
C ILE A 32 26.02 6.83 7.35
N HIS A 33 25.23 7.41 8.26
CA HIS A 33 24.43 6.68 9.22
C HIS A 33 22.97 6.60 8.77
N PRO A 34 22.25 5.51 9.14
CA PRO A 34 20.87 5.31 8.73
C PRO A 34 19.97 6.34 9.40
N GLN A 35 18.98 6.82 8.65
CA GLN A 35 17.85 7.54 9.21
C GLN A 35 16.91 6.56 9.91
N ALA A 36 16.22 7.03 10.95
CA ALA A 36 15.23 6.22 11.65
C ALA A 36 14.01 5.95 10.74
N GLY A 37 13.51 4.71 10.75
CA GLY A 37 12.30 4.34 10.01
C GLY A 37 11.02 5.00 10.53
N GLN A 38 9.90 4.66 9.92
CA GLN A 38 8.58 5.16 10.29
C GLN A 38 8.26 4.81 11.75
N ASP A 39 7.91 5.83 12.53
CA ASP A 39 7.36 5.59 13.86
C ASP A 39 5.94 5.05 13.72
N ARG A 40 5.77 3.79 14.16
CA ARG A 40 4.49 3.08 14.20
C ARG A 40 4.01 2.82 15.63
N SER A 41 4.67 3.37 16.65
CA SER A 41 4.35 3.07 18.05
C SER A 41 2.88 3.31 18.41
N SER A 42 2.26 4.33 17.82
CA SER A 42 0.84 4.67 18.04
C SER A 42 -0.15 3.71 17.37
N VAL A 43 0.29 2.94 16.36
CA VAL A 43 -0.57 2.06 15.56
C VAL A 43 -0.16 0.59 15.64
N GLU A 44 1.00 0.28 16.22
CA GLU A 44 1.62 -1.05 16.21
C GLU A 44 0.71 -2.16 16.74
N SER A 45 -0.08 -1.86 17.77
CA SER A 45 -1.00 -2.80 18.43
C SER A 45 -2.38 -2.87 17.76
N LEU A 46 -2.67 -2.01 16.78
CA LEU A 46 -3.97 -1.98 16.14
C LEU A 46 -4.19 -3.22 15.27
N SER A 47 -5.35 -3.84 15.47
CA SER A 47 -5.89 -4.88 14.59
C SER A 47 -6.16 -4.33 13.19
N GLY A 48 -6.53 -5.19 12.23
CA GLY A 48 -6.80 -4.75 10.85
C GLY A 48 -7.93 -3.71 10.77
N LEU A 49 -9.01 -3.94 11.54
CA LEU A 49 -10.09 -2.97 11.68
C LEU A 49 -9.63 -1.69 12.39
N GLY A 50 -8.82 -1.82 13.45
CA GLY A 50 -8.27 -0.67 14.17
C GLY A 50 -7.41 0.22 13.28
N TYR A 51 -6.55 -0.38 12.46
CA TYR A 51 -5.68 0.34 11.54
C TYR A 51 -6.47 0.99 10.39
N LEU A 52 -7.46 0.29 9.82
CA LEU A 52 -8.39 0.90 8.86
C LEU A 52 -9.11 2.12 9.48
N ASN A 53 -9.60 1.99 10.71
CA ASN A 53 -10.26 3.10 11.40
C ASN A 53 -9.32 4.28 11.67
N PHE A 54 -8.04 4.02 11.94
CA PHE A 54 -7.01 5.07 12.03
C PHE A 54 -6.88 5.85 10.71
N LEU A 55 -6.84 5.15 9.56
CA LEU A 55 -6.76 5.79 8.24
C LEU A 55 -8.07 6.52 7.86
N ARG A 56 -9.23 5.94 8.21
CA ARG A 56 -10.55 6.59 8.04
C ARG A 56 -10.65 7.87 8.85
N ALA A 57 -10.20 7.86 10.10
CA ALA A 57 -10.18 9.04 10.96
C ALA A 57 -9.32 10.16 10.37
N ALA A 58 -8.17 9.84 9.75
CA ALA A 58 -7.35 10.82 9.04
C ALA A 58 -8.10 11.47 7.86
N ALA A 59 -9.03 10.75 7.21
CA ALA A 59 -9.90 11.26 6.17
C ALA A 59 -11.10 12.09 6.70
N GLY A 60 -11.33 12.08 8.02
CA GLY A 60 -12.46 12.73 8.69
C GLY A 60 -13.69 11.83 8.88
N LEU A 61 -13.57 10.54 8.59
CA LEU A 61 -14.68 9.58 8.68
C LEU A 61 -14.85 9.01 10.08
N ASN A 62 -16.08 8.60 10.38
CA ASN A 62 -16.37 7.82 11.57
C ASN A 62 -15.72 6.42 11.51
N SER A 63 -15.37 5.91 12.68
CA SER A 63 -14.88 4.55 12.84
C SER A 63 -15.97 3.53 12.54
N LEU A 64 -15.61 2.47 11.82
CA LEU A 64 -16.45 1.31 11.59
C LEU A 64 -16.53 0.46 12.86
N SER A 65 -17.73 0.01 13.19
CA SER A 65 -17.97 -0.97 14.26
C SER A 65 -17.50 -2.36 13.83
N ASN A 66 -17.05 -3.19 14.76
CA ASN A 66 -16.74 -4.58 14.44
C ASN A 66 -18.03 -5.37 14.19
N SER A 67 -18.07 -6.13 13.09
CA SER A 67 -19.14 -7.05 12.74
C SER A 67 -18.65 -8.50 12.79
N PRO A 68 -18.98 -9.28 13.83
CA PRO A 68 -18.59 -10.68 13.91
C PRO A 68 -19.13 -11.54 12.76
N VAL A 69 -20.23 -11.13 12.14
CA VAL A 69 -20.83 -11.82 10.98
C VAL A 69 -19.96 -11.62 9.73
N LEU A 70 -19.61 -10.38 9.41
CA LEU A 70 -18.73 -10.07 8.28
C LEU A 70 -17.31 -10.60 8.52
N GLU A 71 -16.84 -10.62 9.76
CA GLU A 71 -15.52 -11.16 10.12
C GLU A 71 -15.45 -12.67 9.88
N ARG A 72 -16.53 -13.41 10.19
CA ARG A 72 -16.62 -14.84 9.83
C ARG A 72 -16.60 -15.05 8.31
N SER A 73 -17.31 -14.22 7.55
CA SER A 73 -17.28 -14.27 6.08
C SER A 73 -15.87 -14.00 5.55
N ALA A 74 -15.25 -12.90 6.00
CA ALA A 74 -13.89 -12.50 5.61
C ALA A 74 -12.86 -13.58 5.95
N ARG A 75 -12.96 -14.19 7.14
CA ARG A 75 -12.05 -15.25 7.57
C ARG A 75 -12.13 -16.49 6.70
N ARG A 76 -13.34 -16.92 6.32
CA ARG A 76 -13.50 -18.08 5.44
C ARG A 76 -12.93 -17.80 4.06
N HIS A 77 -13.18 -16.61 3.51
CA HIS A 77 -12.64 -16.21 2.22
C HIS A 77 -11.11 -16.04 2.26
N ALA A 78 -10.54 -15.50 3.33
CA ALA A 78 -9.09 -15.42 3.50
C ALA A 78 -8.43 -16.81 3.50
N LYS A 79 -9.04 -17.81 4.16
CA LYS A 79 -8.56 -19.20 4.10
C LYS A 79 -8.71 -19.83 2.71
N TYR A 80 -9.78 -19.49 2.01
CA TYR A 80 -9.97 -19.88 0.61
C TYR A 80 -8.83 -19.36 -0.27
N LEU A 81 -8.50 -18.06 -0.14
CA LEU A 81 -7.44 -17.38 -0.90
C LEU A 81 -6.03 -17.86 -0.59
N LEU A 82 -5.78 -18.48 0.57
CA LEU A 82 -4.49 -19.16 0.80
C LEU A 82 -4.27 -20.35 -0.15
N ILE A 83 -5.35 -21.00 -0.59
CA ILE A 83 -5.32 -22.14 -1.50
C ILE A 83 -5.46 -21.66 -2.95
N ASN A 84 -6.44 -20.79 -3.23
CA ASN A 84 -6.81 -20.30 -4.55
C ASN A 84 -6.70 -18.76 -4.65
N PRO A 85 -5.50 -18.16 -4.53
CA PRO A 85 -5.33 -16.70 -4.55
C PRO A 85 -5.74 -16.06 -5.89
N GLU A 86 -5.67 -16.81 -6.99
CA GLU A 86 -6.00 -16.37 -8.35
C GLU A 86 -7.48 -16.06 -8.58
N ASP A 87 -8.35 -16.55 -7.71
CA ASP A 87 -9.79 -16.32 -7.86
C ASP A 87 -10.21 -14.90 -7.44
N GLY A 88 -9.38 -14.23 -6.65
CA GLY A 88 -9.63 -12.87 -6.18
C GLY A 88 -10.94 -12.77 -5.40
N HIS A 89 -11.80 -11.82 -5.78
CA HIS A 89 -13.07 -11.56 -5.08
C HIS A 89 -14.09 -12.69 -5.18
N ASP A 90 -13.97 -13.57 -6.17
CA ASP A 90 -14.92 -14.67 -6.36
C ASP A 90 -14.39 -15.97 -5.72
N GLU A 91 -15.28 -16.90 -5.39
CA GLU A 91 -14.89 -18.29 -5.13
C GLU A 91 -15.36 -19.17 -6.28
N LYS A 92 -14.43 -19.65 -7.11
CA LYS A 92 -14.74 -20.43 -8.33
C LYS A 92 -14.63 -21.95 -8.10
N HIS A 93 -13.88 -22.37 -7.08
CA HIS A 93 -13.54 -23.76 -6.78
C HIS A 93 -14.41 -24.34 -5.66
N ARG A 94 -15.54 -24.98 -6.03
CA ARG A 94 -16.51 -25.57 -5.07
C ARG A 94 -15.97 -26.73 -4.23
N ASN A 95 -14.89 -27.37 -4.67
CA ASN A 95 -14.22 -28.45 -3.94
C ASN A 95 -13.27 -27.93 -2.85
N ASN A 96 -12.97 -26.63 -2.82
CA ASN A 96 -12.21 -26.04 -1.73
C ASN A 96 -13.04 -26.10 -0.44
N GLN A 97 -12.49 -26.68 0.63
CA GLN A 97 -13.17 -26.85 1.91
C GLN A 97 -13.65 -25.53 2.54
N PHE A 98 -13.06 -24.40 2.15
CA PHE A 98 -13.43 -23.09 2.65
C PHE A 98 -14.54 -22.41 1.83
N TYR A 99 -14.91 -22.96 0.66
CA TYR A 99 -15.97 -22.44 -0.20
C TYR A 99 -17.27 -22.17 0.58
N THR A 100 -17.84 -20.99 0.35
CA THR A 100 -19.08 -20.51 0.98
C THR A 100 -20.05 -19.87 0.01
N GLY A 101 -19.58 -19.41 -1.15
CA GLY A 101 -20.43 -18.76 -2.14
C GLY A 101 -19.59 -18.05 -3.19
N TYR A 102 -20.14 -17.92 -4.41
CA TYR A 102 -19.41 -17.36 -5.54
C TYR A 102 -19.04 -15.89 -5.30
N LYS A 103 -20.00 -15.00 -5.00
CA LYS A 103 -19.75 -13.56 -4.78
C LYS A 103 -19.51 -13.21 -3.31
N PRO A 104 -18.87 -12.06 -3.00
CA PRO A 104 -18.73 -11.57 -1.63
C PRO A 104 -20.04 -11.54 -0.85
N SER A 105 -21.11 -11.06 -1.50
CA SER A 105 -22.42 -10.96 -0.88
C SER A 105 -23.06 -12.34 -0.63
N ASP A 106 -22.88 -13.34 -1.51
CA ASP A 106 -23.31 -14.73 -1.26
C ASP A 106 -22.64 -15.33 0.00
N ARG A 107 -21.35 -15.05 0.17
CA ARG A 107 -20.57 -15.51 1.33
C ARG A 107 -21.02 -14.82 2.62
N ALA A 108 -21.26 -13.51 2.56
CA ALA A 108 -21.80 -12.75 3.68
C ALA A 108 -23.18 -13.28 4.09
N ARG A 109 -24.07 -13.55 3.12
CA ARG A 109 -25.36 -14.21 3.37
C ARG A 109 -25.19 -15.56 4.05
N LYS A 110 -24.28 -16.40 3.55
CA LYS A 110 -24.00 -17.71 4.17
C LYS A 110 -23.51 -17.58 5.62
N ALA A 111 -22.82 -16.48 5.96
CA ALA A 111 -22.39 -16.18 7.33
C ALA A 111 -23.50 -15.61 8.24
N GLY A 112 -24.64 -15.22 7.66
CA GLY A 112 -25.81 -14.66 8.35
C GLY A 112 -26.04 -13.16 8.17
N TYR A 113 -25.45 -12.55 7.13
CA TYR A 113 -25.62 -11.12 6.82
C TYR A 113 -26.71 -10.93 5.76
N TYR A 114 -27.75 -10.15 6.06
CA TYR A 114 -28.95 -10.05 5.21
C TYR A 114 -28.90 -8.92 4.18
N PHE A 115 -28.11 -7.88 4.44
CA PHE A 115 -27.89 -6.77 3.51
C PHE A 115 -26.99 -7.21 2.34
N ASP A 116 -27.41 -6.93 1.11
CA ASP A 116 -26.71 -7.33 -0.13
C ASP A 116 -25.63 -6.31 -0.56
N GLY A 117 -25.60 -5.11 0.04
CA GLY A 117 -24.60 -4.08 -0.23
C GLY A 117 -23.28 -4.29 0.52
N VAL A 118 -22.71 -5.49 0.48
CA VAL A 118 -21.41 -5.80 1.12
C VAL A 118 -20.27 -5.35 0.21
N HIS A 119 -19.34 -4.58 0.75
CA HIS A 119 -18.14 -4.14 0.05
C HIS A 119 -16.97 -5.01 0.51
N GLU A 120 -16.22 -5.59 -0.43
CA GLU A 120 -15.05 -6.42 -0.13
C GLU A 120 -13.78 -5.79 -0.66
N ASN A 121 -12.72 -5.80 0.16
CA ASN A 121 -11.36 -5.46 -0.24
C ASN A 121 -10.43 -6.60 0.16
N ILE A 122 -9.58 -7.05 -0.76
CA ILE A 122 -8.69 -8.19 -0.54
C ILE A 122 -7.25 -7.84 -0.89
N SER A 123 -6.32 -8.33 -0.08
CA SER A 123 -4.90 -8.35 -0.42
C SER A 123 -4.35 -9.75 -0.19
N THR A 124 -3.75 -10.32 -1.22
CA THR A 124 -3.02 -11.58 -1.15
C THR A 124 -1.55 -11.33 -1.42
N GLY A 125 -0.68 -12.12 -0.81
CA GLY A 125 0.75 -11.99 -1.03
C GLY A 125 1.52 -13.23 -0.61
N GLU A 126 2.65 -13.47 -1.28
CA GLU A 126 3.66 -14.41 -0.80
C GLU A 126 4.43 -13.72 0.31
N TYR A 127 4.25 -14.20 1.54
CA TYR A 127 5.00 -13.73 2.68
C TYR A 127 5.75 -14.90 3.27
N ARG A 128 7.00 -15.07 2.85
CA ARG A 128 7.93 -15.92 3.58
C ARG A 128 8.16 -15.24 4.91
N HIS A 129 7.72 -15.87 6.01
CA HIS A 129 8.12 -15.46 7.36
C HIS A 129 9.65 -15.49 7.41
N GLN A 130 10.29 -14.36 7.12
CA GLN A 130 11.71 -14.16 7.33
C GLN A 130 11.88 -13.64 8.76
N ASP A 131 12.87 -14.18 9.47
CA ASP A 131 13.18 -13.75 10.84
C ASP A 131 13.34 -12.24 10.90
N GLY A 132 12.62 -11.57 11.80
CA GLY A 132 12.75 -10.12 12.06
C GLY A 132 11.62 -9.22 11.56
N PHE A 133 10.66 -9.74 10.79
CA PHE A 133 9.45 -8.98 10.41
C PHE A 133 8.34 -9.13 11.46
N LYS A 134 7.69 -8.02 11.85
CA LYS A 134 6.55 -8.03 12.79
C LYS A 134 5.26 -8.40 12.06
N ASN A 135 4.47 -9.34 12.59
CA ASN A 135 3.21 -9.78 11.95
C ASN A 135 2.18 -8.65 11.77
N THR A 136 2.13 -7.68 12.69
CA THR A 136 1.25 -6.51 12.60
C THR A 136 1.69 -5.55 11.51
N LEU A 137 3.00 -5.46 11.23
CA LEU A 137 3.53 -4.62 10.15
C LEU A 137 3.04 -5.08 8.78
N VAL A 138 3.04 -6.38 8.51
CA VAL A 138 2.57 -6.94 7.22
C VAL A 138 1.14 -6.55 6.94
N LEU A 139 0.28 -6.67 7.95
CA LEU A 139 -1.12 -6.26 7.86
C LEU A 139 -1.26 -4.77 7.55
N HIS A 140 -0.46 -3.93 8.23
CA HIS A 140 -0.49 -2.49 7.97
C HIS A 140 0.04 -2.16 6.58
N GLU A 141 1.11 -2.80 6.11
CA GLU A 141 1.65 -2.62 4.75
C GLU A 141 0.62 -3.03 3.67
N GLN A 142 -0.07 -4.16 3.85
CA GLN A 142 -1.13 -4.60 2.94
C GLN A 142 -2.33 -3.64 2.95
N THR A 143 -2.67 -3.09 4.12
CA THR A 143 -3.72 -2.08 4.23
C THR A 143 -3.29 -0.76 3.57
N ASP A 144 -2.03 -0.34 3.75
CA ASP A 144 -1.45 0.82 3.07
C ASP A 144 -1.54 0.64 1.55
N ALA A 145 -1.21 -0.54 1.03
CA ALA A 145 -1.31 -0.86 -0.41
C ALA A 145 -2.75 -0.82 -0.95
N LEU A 146 -3.73 -1.36 -0.21
CA LEU A 146 -5.14 -1.22 -0.57
C LEU A 146 -5.60 0.24 -0.56
N MET A 147 -4.99 1.08 0.28
CA MET A 147 -5.28 2.51 0.32
C MET A 147 -4.56 3.29 -0.79
N THR A 148 -3.58 2.72 -1.51
CA THR A 148 -3.02 3.33 -2.73
C THR A 148 -3.78 2.91 -3.98
N ALA A 149 -4.34 1.70 -3.98
CA ALA A 149 -5.26 1.17 -4.97
C ALA A 149 -6.58 1.95 -4.99
N ILE A 150 -6.93 2.57 -6.11
CA ILE A 150 -7.95 3.64 -6.13
C ILE A 150 -9.37 3.10 -6.00
N TYR A 151 -9.67 1.94 -6.59
CA TYR A 151 -11.00 1.32 -6.47
C TYR A 151 -11.21 0.82 -5.03
N HIS A 152 -10.18 0.19 -4.48
CA HIS A 152 -10.18 -0.27 -3.09
C HIS A 152 -10.29 0.89 -2.10
N ARG A 153 -9.54 1.98 -2.31
CA ARG A 153 -9.62 3.18 -1.47
C ARG A 153 -11.03 3.75 -1.42
N PHE A 154 -11.69 3.91 -2.57
CA PHE A 154 -13.05 4.45 -2.59
C PHE A 154 -14.03 3.54 -1.82
N SER A 155 -13.85 2.23 -1.89
CA SER A 155 -14.60 1.24 -1.10
C SER A 155 -14.31 1.33 0.40
N LEU A 156 -13.03 1.35 0.79
CA LEU A 156 -12.56 1.43 2.19
C LEU A 156 -12.94 2.74 2.89
N LEU A 157 -13.07 3.82 2.12
CA LEU A 157 -13.45 5.15 2.60
C LEU A 157 -14.93 5.48 2.36
N ASP A 158 -15.76 4.53 1.96
CA ASP A 158 -17.20 4.80 1.82
C ASP A 158 -17.79 5.24 3.17
N GLN A 159 -18.54 6.35 3.14
CA GLN A 159 -19.24 6.93 4.29
C GLN A 159 -20.64 6.34 4.49
N ASN A 160 -21.16 5.57 3.53
CA ASN A 160 -22.44 4.87 3.63
C ASN A 160 -22.33 3.54 4.41
N ILE A 161 -21.12 3.16 4.84
CA ILE A 161 -20.80 1.95 5.61
C ILE A 161 -20.44 2.34 7.05
N ASP A 162 -20.95 1.58 8.02
CA ASP A 162 -20.76 1.83 9.46
C ASP A 162 -20.23 0.63 10.25
N GLU A 163 -20.11 -0.55 9.62
CA GLU A 163 -19.50 -1.74 10.22
C GLU A 163 -18.58 -2.49 9.25
N ALA A 164 -17.63 -3.24 9.80
CA ALA A 164 -16.78 -4.13 9.04
C ALA A 164 -16.29 -5.32 9.86
N GLY A 165 -15.99 -6.41 9.17
CA GLY A 165 -15.23 -7.54 9.67
C GLY A 165 -13.93 -7.68 8.89
N VAL A 166 -12.82 -7.88 9.59
CA VAL A 166 -11.49 -7.99 8.98
C VAL A 166 -10.82 -9.28 9.41
N ALA A 167 -10.31 -10.03 8.45
CA ALA A 167 -9.57 -11.26 8.72
C ALA A 167 -8.21 -11.26 8.05
N VAL A 168 -7.24 -11.86 8.75
CA VAL A 168 -5.89 -12.08 8.26
C VAL A 168 -5.55 -13.53 8.48
N GLU A 169 -5.31 -14.27 7.40
CA GLU A 169 -4.99 -15.69 7.44
C GLU A 169 -3.62 -15.92 6.81
N ARG A 170 -2.89 -16.91 7.34
CA ARG A 170 -1.54 -17.25 6.91
C ARG A 170 -1.39 -18.76 6.78
N GLY A 171 -0.65 -19.19 5.77
CA GLY A 171 -0.36 -20.61 5.56
C GLY A 171 0.52 -20.82 4.34
N ASN A 172 1.44 -21.79 4.41
CA ASN A 172 2.33 -22.17 3.30
C ASN A 172 3.13 -20.99 2.70
N GLY A 173 3.57 -20.04 3.54
CA GLY A 173 4.30 -18.85 3.09
C GLY A 173 3.43 -17.83 2.34
N LYS A 174 2.10 -17.90 2.45
CA LYS A 174 1.15 -16.93 1.90
C LYS A 174 0.39 -16.22 3.03
N THR A 175 -0.03 -14.99 2.75
CA THR A 175 -0.93 -14.20 3.60
C THR A 175 -2.11 -13.72 2.77
N ALA A 176 -3.31 -13.76 3.35
CA ALA A 176 -4.51 -13.17 2.80
C ALA A 176 -5.16 -12.24 3.83
N VAL A 177 -5.46 -11.02 3.42
CA VAL A 177 -6.21 -10.03 4.21
C VAL A 177 -7.51 -9.76 3.48
N VAL A 178 -8.63 -9.85 4.20
CA VAL A 178 -9.97 -9.60 3.67
C VAL A 178 -10.70 -8.63 4.59
N PHE A 179 -11.20 -7.54 4.01
CA PHE A 179 -12.11 -6.59 4.65
C PHE A 179 -13.49 -6.77 4.03
N ASN A 180 -14.48 -7.11 4.85
CA ASN A 180 -15.88 -7.07 4.47
C ASN A 180 -16.58 -5.95 5.22
N GLN A 181 -17.13 -5.00 4.48
CA GLN A 181 -17.78 -3.78 4.97
C GLN A 181 -19.29 -3.86 4.70
N GLY A 182 -20.09 -3.33 5.63
CA GLY A 182 -21.54 -3.27 5.47
C GLY A 182 -22.19 -2.13 6.26
N ASN A 183 -23.51 -2.02 6.11
CA ASN A 183 -24.34 -1.10 6.87
C ASN A 183 -25.26 -1.85 7.85
N ARG A 184 -25.08 -1.57 9.13
CA ARG A 184 -25.76 -2.26 10.25
C ARG A 184 -27.25 -1.98 10.31
N GLU A 185 -27.68 -0.75 10.02
CA GLU A 185 -29.10 -0.41 10.02
C GLU A 185 -29.80 -1.11 8.85
N PHE A 186 -29.22 -1.08 7.64
CA PHE A 186 -29.73 -1.86 6.52
C PHE A 186 -29.79 -3.36 6.86
N ASN A 187 -28.73 -3.93 7.43
CA ASN A 187 -28.71 -5.34 7.81
C ASN A 187 -29.77 -5.69 8.87
N HIS A 188 -29.97 -4.81 9.86
CA HIS A 188 -31.04 -4.96 10.85
C HIS A 188 -32.43 -4.98 10.19
N TRP A 189 -32.75 -4.00 9.36
CA TRP A 189 -34.04 -3.93 8.69
C TRP A 189 -34.28 -5.09 7.73
N CYS A 190 -33.25 -5.49 6.98
CA CYS A 190 -33.30 -6.69 6.14
C CYS A 190 -33.60 -7.96 6.95
N SER A 191 -33.11 -8.06 8.19
CA SER A 191 -33.35 -9.24 9.04
C SER A 191 -34.79 -9.38 9.51
N LEU A 192 -35.60 -8.32 9.47
CA LEU A 192 -37.00 -8.35 9.90
C LEU A 192 -37.95 -8.99 8.88
N GLY A 193 -37.51 -9.25 7.64
CA GLY A 193 -38.32 -10.01 6.68
C GLY A 193 -39.53 -9.27 6.09
N ARG A 194 -39.55 -7.93 6.10
CA ARG A 194 -40.70 -7.15 5.61
C ARG A 194 -40.78 -7.22 4.08
N SER A 195 -41.86 -7.78 3.53
CA SER A 195 -42.02 -7.91 2.06
C SER A 195 -43.16 -7.09 1.47
N TYR A 196 -44.04 -6.52 2.30
CA TYR A 196 -45.22 -5.76 1.84
C TYR A 196 -45.04 -4.27 2.14
N PRO A 197 -44.90 -3.41 1.12
CA PRO A 197 -44.74 -1.97 1.32
C PRO A 197 -46.05 -1.30 1.69
N GLU A 198 -45.95 -0.35 2.61
CA GLU A 198 -47.03 0.57 2.98
C GLU A 198 -47.28 1.57 1.85
N ALA A 199 -48.56 1.85 1.58
CA ALA A 199 -48.94 2.78 0.54
C ALA A 199 -48.37 4.19 0.79
N GLY A 200 -47.68 4.74 -0.20
CA GLY A 200 -47.11 6.09 -0.15
C GLY A 200 -45.76 6.23 0.57
N ARG A 201 -45.24 5.17 1.20
CA ARG A 201 -43.95 5.21 1.90
C ARG A 201 -42.80 4.83 0.96
N ARG A 202 -41.72 5.63 0.95
CA ARG A 202 -40.54 5.37 0.10
C ARG A 202 -39.68 4.27 0.71
N PHE A 203 -39.23 3.33 -0.11
CA PHE A 203 -38.37 2.23 0.31
C PHE A 203 -37.30 1.89 -0.72
N TYR A 204 -36.23 1.28 -0.26
CA TYR A 204 -35.21 0.65 -1.08
C TYR A 204 -35.64 -0.78 -1.43
N LYS A 205 -35.67 -1.08 -2.73
CA LYS A 205 -35.92 -2.43 -3.25
C LYS A 205 -34.58 -3.10 -3.57
N ASN A 206 -34.50 -4.42 -3.39
CA ASN A 206 -33.32 -5.24 -3.69
C ASN A 206 -32.08 -4.93 -2.82
N SER A 207 -32.23 -4.25 -1.68
CA SER A 207 -31.13 -4.07 -0.72
C SER A 207 -30.89 -5.33 0.13
N CYS A 208 -31.86 -6.24 0.18
CA CYS A 208 -31.85 -7.40 1.06
C CYS A 208 -31.93 -8.70 0.27
N PHE A 209 -31.13 -9.68 0.65
CA PHE A 209 -31.09 -11.00 0.00
C PHE A 209 -32.39 -11.79 0.06
N ASN A 210 -33.17 -11.58 1.13
CA ASN A 210 -34.45 -12.25 1.34
C ASN A 210 -35.62 -11.51 0.65
N GLY A 211 -35.33 -10.51 -0.20
CA GLY A 211 -36.35 -9.70 -0.86
C GLY A 211 -37.06 -8.71 0.08
N SER A 212 -36.56 -8.52 1.30
CA SER A 212 -37.14 -7.55 2.22
C SER A 212 -36.96 -6.12 1.71
N ILE A 213 -37.91 -5.27 2.08
CA ILE A 213 -37.85 -3.84 1.87
C ILE A 213 -37.25 -3.14 3.09
N VAL A 214 -36.57 -2.02 2.84
CA VAL A 214 -36.07 -1.12 3.88
C VAL A 214 -36.63 0.26 3.60
N TYR A 215 -37.36 0.86 4.54
CA TYR A 215 -37.94 2.18 4.32
C TYR A 215 -36.89 3.27 4.43
N ALA A 216 -37.00 4.29 3.58
CA ALA A 216 -35.99 5.34 3.48
C ALA A 216 -35.92 6.21 4.75
N ASP A 217 -37.05 6.38 5.45
CA ASP A 217 -37.16 7.13 6.70
C ASP A 217 -36.67 6.36 7.93
N GLU A 218 -36.43 5.04 7.81
CA GLU A 218 -35.90 4.20 8.91
C GLU A 218 -34.38 4.12 8.94
N ILE A 219 -33.75 4.55 7.86
CA ILE A 219 -32.30 4.75 7.80
C ILE A 219 -32.02 6.10 8.43
N LYS A 220 -31.26 6.11 9.53
CA LYS A 220 -30.91 7.37 10.18
C LYS A 220 -30.07 8.22 9.23
N ASN A 221 -30.42 9.49 9.13
CA ASN A 221 -29.57 10.48 8.48
C ASN A 221 -28.27 10.59 9.27
N GLN A 222 -27.22 9.95 8.76
CA GLN A 222 -25.87 10.19 9.24
C GLN A 222 -25.40 11.54 8.69
N THR A 223 -24.74 12.34 9.52
CA THR A 223 -24.08 13.56 9.05
C THR A 223 -22.95 13.16 8.11
N LYS A 224 -23.21 13.28 6.80
CA LYS A 224 -22.23 12.99 5.76
C LYS A 224 -21.30 14.17 5.53
N LEU A 225 -20.04 13.86 5.25
CA LEU A 225 -19.09 14.88 4.79
C LEU A 225 -19.46 15.28 3.36
N ALA A 226 -19.34 16.57 3.02
CA ALA A 226 -19.58 17.02 1.65
C ALA A 226 -18.72 16.25 0.62
N TYR A 227 -17.47 15.97 1.00
CA TYR A 227 -16.56 15.11 0.27
C TYR A 227 -15.54 14.48 1.22
N ILE A 228 -14.92 13.39 0.77
CA ILE A 228 -13.82 12.70 1.42
C ILE A 228 -12.59 12.87 0.54
N ALA A 229 -11.51 13.39 1.11
CA ALA A 229 -10.24 13.58 0.41
C ALA A 229 -9.12 12.79 1.09
N TYR A 230 -8.27 12.15 0.29
CA TYR A 230 -7.20 11.27 0.74
C TYR A 230 -6.04 11.28 -0.27
N PRO A 231 -4.78 10.99 0.11
CA PRO A 231 -4.23 10.79 1.45
C PRO A 231 -4.28 12.03 2.35
N LYS A 232 -4.25 11.78 3.67
CA LYS A 232 -4.12 12.79 4.73
C LYS A 232 -3.21 12.26 5.85
N GLY A 233 -2.69 13.15 6.67
CA GLY A 233 -1.77 12.80 7.76
C GLY A 233 -0.38 12.43 7.24
N ASN A 234 0.35 11.61 8.02
CA ASN A 234 1.79 11.34 7.81
C ASN A 234 2.11 9.88 7.46
N PHE A 235 1.10 9.11 7.04
CA PHE A 235 1.21 7.67 6.74
C PHE A 235 1.02 7.34 5.26
N ALA A 236 0.98 8.35 4.37
CA ALA A 236 0.74 8.11 2.97
C ALA A 236 1.88 7.29 2.36
N ALA A 237 1.59 6.16 1.71
CA ALA A 237 2.61 5.48 0.92
C ALA A 237 3.07 6.40 -0.25
N PRO A 238 4.33 6.32 -0.70
CA PRO A 238 4.82 7.15 -1.80
C PRO A 238 4.37 6.66 -3.19
N ASP A 239 4.15 5.36 -3.31
CA ASP A 239 3.98 4.66 -4.58
C ASP A 239 2.65 3.89 -4.65
N PHE A 240 2.27 3.51 -5.86
CA PHE A 240 1.13 2.65 -6.16
C PHE A 240 1.54 1.59 -7.18
N TYR A 241 1.19 0.33 -6.89
CA TYR A 241 1.24 -0.79 -7.82
C TYR A 241 0.30 -1.92 -7.33
N GLY A 242 -0.11 -2.80 -8.23
CA GLY A 242 -0.79 -4.05 -7.86
C GLY A 242 -2.29 -3.93 -7.53
N GLU A 243 -3.08 -3.37 -8.45
CA GLU A 243 -4.55 -3.40 -8.41
C GLU A 243 -5.12 -4.17 -9.60
N HIS A 244 -6.21 -4.91 -9.38
CA HIS A 244 -6.95 -5.59 -10.44
C HIS A 244 -8.45 -5.25 -10.35
N PRO A 245 -9.07 -4.70 -11.42
CA PRO A 245 -8.44 -4.33 -12.69
C PRO A 245 -7.46 -3.15 -12.53
N ASP A 246 -6.52 -2.99 -13.48
CA ASP A 246 -5.44 -1.99 -13.36
C ASP A 246 -5.93 -0.58 -13.76
N PRO A 247 -5.95 0.42 -12.86
CA PRO A 247 -6.37 1.79 -13.18
C PRO A 247 -5.36 2.55 -14.05
N MET A 248 -4.11 2.09 -14.14
CA MET A 248 -3.01 2.75 -14.83
C MET A 248 -2.32 1.81 -15.83
N PRO A 249 -3.05 1.28 -16.82
CA PRO A 249 -2.49 0.35 -17.79
C PRO A 249 -1.32 0.99 -18.55
N GLY A 250 -0.23 0.24 -18.67
CA GLY A 250 1.02 0.70 -19.30
C GLY A 250 2.05 1.29 -18.34
N TYR A 251 1.72 1.40 -17.04
CA TYR A 251 2.66 1.80 -16.00
C TYR A 251 2.90 0.64 -15.05
N GLU A 252 4.17 0.31 -14.78
CA GLU A 252 4.52 -0.74 -13.81
C GLU A 252 4.15 -0.33 -12.38
N PHE A 253 4.38 0.95 -12.06
CA PHE A 253 4.00 1.60 -10.83
C PHE A 253 3.85 3.10 -11.10
N THR A 254 3.15 3.79 -10.21
CA THR A 254 3.01 5.25 -10.25
C THR A 254 3.16 5.81 -8.83
N GLY A 255 2.97 7.12 -8.64
CA GLY A 255 2.82 7.68 -7.31
C GLY A 255 1.48 7.34 -6.70
N ASN A 256 1.44 7.29 -5.36
CA ASN A 256 0.19 7.16 -4.63
C ASN A 256 -0.79 8.26 -5.08
N PRO A 257 -1.97 7.90 -5.64
CA PRO A 257 -2.89 8.90 -6.15
C PRO A 257 -3.41 9.79 -5.03
N VAL A 258 -3.74 11.04 -5.35
CA VAL A 258 -4.60 11.87 -4.50
C VAL A 258 -6.03 11.76 -5.02
N SER A 259 -7.01 11.68 -4.15
CA SER A 259 -8.40 11.40 -4.52
C SER A 259 -9.40 12.22 -3.73
N ILE A 260 -10.54 12.48 -4.35
CA ILE A 260 -11.70 13.11 -3.73
C ILE A 260 -12.98 12.39 -4.16
N ALA A 261 -13.87 12.10 -3.21
CA ALA A 261 -15.18 11.50 -3.43
C ALA A 261 -16.27 12.35 -2.78
N PHE A 262 -17.22 12.86 -3.57
CA PHE A 262 -18.33 13.67 -3.07
C PHE A 262 -19.46 12.81 -2.50
N SER A 263 -20.16 13.33 -1.50
CA SER A 263 -21.31 12.66 -0.90
C SER A 263 -22.44 12.47 -1.90
N ASP A 264 -23.17 11.36 -1.75
CA ASP A 264 -24.34 11.08 -2.56
C ASP A 264 -25.45 12.12 -2.38
N ASP A 265 -25.53 12.71 -1.20
CA ASP A 265 -26.54 13.69 -0.83
C ASP A 265 -26.19 15.11 -1.31
N GLY A 266 -24.97 15.29 -1.83
CA GLY A 266 -24.48 16.56 -2.40
C GLY A 266 -24.92 16.78 -3.84
N GLY A 267 -24.96 18.05 -4.26
CA GLY A 267 -25.16 18.41 -5.66
C GLY A 267 -23.98 17.95 -6.54
N GLU A 268 -24.21 17.83 -7.85
CA GLU A 268 -23.18 17.43 -8.82
C GLU A 268 -21.95 18.37 -8.75
N ALA A 269 -20.77 17.79 -8.53
CA ALA A 269 -19.51 18.51 -8.53
C ALA A 269 -18.80 18.34 -9.88
N LYS A 270 -18.65 19.42 -10.64
CA LYS A 270 -17.94 19.42 -11.92
C LYS A 270 -16.50 19.85 -11.70
N MET A 271 -15.55 18.94 -11.91
CA MET A 271 -14.12 19.22 -11.80
C MET A 271 -13.72 20.35 -12.77
N LEU A 272 -13.02 21.35 -12.25
CA LEU A 272 -12.40 22.43 -13.02
C LEU A 272 -10.89 22.22 -13.12
N SER A 273 -10.25 21.83 -12.01
CA SER A 273 -8.83 21.48 -11.97
C SER A 273 -8.54 20.51 -10.83
N PHE A 274 -7.55 19.65 -11.01
CA PHE A 274 -6.99 18.82 -9.95
C PHE A 274 -5.47 18.86 -10.07
N LYS A 275 -4.78 19.29 -9.02
CA LYS A 275 -3.34 19.53 -9.03
C LYS A 275 -2.67 19.04 -7.76
N LEU A 276 -1.41 18.63 -7.88
CA LEU A 276 -0.57 18.18 -6.78
C LEU A 276 0.71 19.02 -6.73
N TYR A 277 1.14 19.38 -5.51
CA TYR A 277 2.30 20.22 -5.28
C TYR A 277 3.26 19.61 -4.26
N GLN A 278 4.56 19.79 -4.50
CA GLN A 278 5.63 19.60 -3.52
C GLN A 278 6.19 20.99 -3.16
N GLY A 279 5.86 21.49 -1.97
CA GLY A 279 6.15 22.88 -1.61
C GLY A 279 5.46 23.86 -2.56
N LYS A 280 6.26 24.64 -3.32
CA LYS A 280 5.76 25.59 -4.32
C LYS A 280 5.71 25.01 -5.74
N ASN A 281 6.32 23.85 -5.97
CA ASN A 281 6.44 23.25 -7.29
C ASN A 281 5.23 22.36 -7.58
N GLU A 282 4.60 22.54 -8.74
CA GLU A 282 3.55 21.64 -9.23
C GLU A 282 4.20 20.34 -9.75
N ILE A 283 3.60 19.20 -9.42
CA ILE A 283 3.92 17.92 -10.06
C ILE A 283 3.10 17.86 -11.34
N ASP A 284 3.75 18.10 -12.47
CA ASP A 284 3.12 18.30 -13.78
C ASP A 284 2.83 16.97 -14.49
N LYS A 285 3.73 15.99 -14.36
CA LYS A 285 3.57 14.64 -14.93
C LYS A 285 2.54 13.84 -14.12
N THR A 286 1.27 14.04 -14.45
CA THR A 286 0.14 13.41 -13.78
C THR A 286 -0.89 12.90 -14.79
N LYS A 287 -1.74 11.96 -14.34
CA LYS A 287 -2.94 11.52 -15.06
C LYS A 287 -4.14 11.61 -14.12
N ILE A 288 -5.23 12.17 -14.58
CA ILE A 288 -6.47 12.29 -13.81
C ILE A 288 -7.45 11.21 -14.29
N LEU A 289 -8.03 10.47 -13.33
CA LEU A 289 -9.14 9.56 -13.53
C LEU A 289 -10.44 10.18 -12.99
N ASP A 290 -11.47 10.14 -13.81
CA ASP A 290 -12.86 10.40 -13.48
C ASP A 290 -13.75 9.32 -14.11
N LYS A 291 -15.08 9.45 -14.02
CA LYS A 291 -16.05 8.53 -14.64
C LYS A 291 -15.80 8.24 -16.13
N TYR A 292 -15.24 9.19 -16.88
CA TYR A 292 -15.06 9.09 -18.32
C TYR A 292 -13.64 8.66 -18.70
N THR A 293 -12.64 8.98 -17.89
CA THR A 293 -11.23 8.67 -18.17
C THR A 293 -10.71 7.43 -17.45
N ASP A 294 -11.48 6.88 -16.50
CA ASP A 294 -11.20 5.60 -15.86
C ASP A 294 -11.26 4.44 -16.87
N PRO A 295 -10.14 3.74 -17.13
CA PRO A 295 -10.10 2.67 -18.13
C PRO A 295 -11.00 1.48 -17.79
N ASN A 296 -11.38 1.28 -16.52
CA ASN A 296 -12.18 0.14 -16.08
C ASN A 296 -13.63 0.51 -15.73
N GLY A 297 -14.01 1.79 -15.86
CA GLY A 297 -15.38 2.28 -15.63
C GLY A 297 -15.92 2.02 -14.21
N GLN A 298 -15.06 1.97 -13.20
CA GLN A 298 -15.39 1.77 -11.80
C GLN A 298 -15.70 3.09 -11.08
N LEU A 299 -15.10 4.21 -11.49
CA LEU A 299 -15.32 5.51 -10.87
C LEU A 299 -16.73 6.04 -11.15
N THR A 300 -17.40 6.54 -10.11
CA THR A 300 -18.67 7.28 -10.24
C THR A 300 -18.43 8.72 -10.72
N ASP A 301 -19.50 9.44 -11.07
CA ASP A 301 -19.44 10.89 -11.39
C ASP A 301 -19.09 11.78 -10.19
N LYS A 302 -18.99 11.18 -8.99
CA LYS A 302 -18.64 11.86 -7.75
C LYS A 302 -17.21 11.56 -7.32
N GLN A 303 -16.47 10.74 -8.08
CA GLN A 303 -15.14 10.27 -7.72
C GLN A 303 -14.10 10.77 -8.71
N PHE A 304 -13.00 11.30 -8.17
CA PHE A 304 -11.89 11.83 -8.95
C PHE A 304 -10.57 11.40 -8.31
N ALA A 305 -9.59 11.05 -9.13
CA ALA A 305 -8.25 10.68 -8.69
C ALA A 305 -7.19 11.32 -9.59
N LEU A 306 -6.08 11.78 -9.01
CA LEU A 306 -4.92 12.26 -9.74
C LEU A 306 -3.73 11.39 -9.37
N PHE A 307 -3.19 10.70 -10.37
CA PHE A 307 -2.00 9.85 -10.29
C PHE A 307 -0.77 10.64 -10.74
N PRO A 308 0.22 10.84 -9.85
CA PRO A 308 1.57 11.22 -10.27
C PRO A 308 2.18 10.09 -11.11
N LEU A 309 2.75 10.37 -12.28
CA LEU A 309 3.32 9.34 -13.16
C LEU A 309 4.66 8.78 -12.64
N SER A 310 5.15 9.29 -11.52
CA SER A 310 6.33 8.79 -10.80
C SER A 310 6.02 8.74 -9.31
N PRO A 311 6.61 7.79 -8.56
CA PRO A 311 6.50 7.75 -7.12
C PRO A 311 6.83 9.07 -6.44
N LEU A 312 6.18 9.31 -5.32
CA LEU A 312 6.47 10.44 -4.45
C LEU A 312 7.72 10.11 -3.60
N GLU A 313 8.46 11.13 -3.19
CA GLU A 313 9.60 10.94 -2.30
C GLU A 313 9.13 10.55 -0.91
N TYR A 314 9.88 9.70 -0.21
CA TYR A 314 9.61 9.37 1.20
C TYR A 314 9.75 10.61 2.11
N ASP A 315 9.11 10.58 3.28
CA ASP A 315 9.19 11.63 4.31
C ASP A 315 8.95 13.06 3.80
N THR A 316 8.10 13.21 2.79
CA THR A 316 7.95 14.47 2.03
C THR A 316 6.51 14.97 2.10
N ALA A 317 6.35 16.28 2.33
CA ALA A 317 5.05 16.93 2.41
C ALA A 317 4.54 17.37 1.03
N TYR A 318 3.26 17.09 0.78
CA TYR A 318 2.55 17.40 -0.45
C TYR A 318 1.23 18.11 -0.17
N ARG A 319 0.73 18.82 -1.19
CA ARG A 319 -0.53 19.56 -1.14
C ARG A 319 -1.33 19.31 -2.40
N ALA A 320 -2.56 18.84 -2.23
CA ALA A 320 -3.48 18.60 -3.32
C ALA A 320 -4.55 19.71 -3.35
N VAL A 321 -4.90 20.15 -4.56
CA VAL A 321 -5.89 21.19 -4.80
C VAL A 321 -6.87 20.70 -5.84
N PHE A 322 -8.15 20.69 -5.49
CA PHE A 322 -9.25 20.34 -6.36
C PHE A 322 -10.21 21.53 -6.47
N GLU A 323 -10.29 22.13 -7.65
CA GLU A 323 -11.24 23.19 -7.95
C GLU A 323 -12.43 22.59 -8.69
N TYR A 324 -13.64 23.00 -8.31
CA TYR A 324 -14.87 22.46 -8.88
C TYR A 324 -15.97 23.51 -8.94
N SER A 325 -16.95 23.28 -9.82
CA SER A 325 -18.19 24.03 -9.84
C SER A 325 -19.31 23.17 -9.25
N GLN A 326 -20.03 23.71 -8.27
CA GLN A 326 -21.23 23.09 -7.71
C GLN A 326 -22.33 24.15 -7.65
N ASN A 327 -23.50 23.84 -8.19
CA ASN A 327 -24.63 24.77 -8.29
C ASN A 327 -24.25 26.12 -8.96
N GLY A 328 -23.39 26.06 -9.98
CA GLY A 328 -22.90 27.23 -10.72
C GLY A 328 -21.86 28.09 -9.98
N LYS A 329 -21.46 27.72 -8.76
CA LYS A 329 -20.44 28.43 -7.98
C LYS A 329 -19.12 27.69 -8.00
N LYS A 330 -18.03 28.42 -8.26
CA LYS A 330 -16.68 27.88 -8.13
C LYS A 330 -16.33 27.68 -6.65
N GLN A 331 -15.79 26.52 -6.34
CA GLN A 331 -15.37 26.10 -5.01
C GLN A 331 -13.99 25.43 -5.10
N LYS A 332 -13.36 25.28 -3.95
CA LYS A 332 -12.02 24.71 -3.82
C LYS A 332 -11.98 23.77 -2.61
N ALA A 333 -11.49 22.56 -2.84
CA ALA A 333 -11.06 21.63 -1.80
C ALA A 333 -9.54 21.57 -1.81
N GLU A 334 -8.91 21.67 -0.64
CA GLU A 334 -7.46 21.66 -0.50
C GLU A 334 -7.08 20.87 0.75
N TRP A 335 -6.10 19.99 0.60
CA TRP A 335 -5.59 19.19 1.71
C TRP A 335 -4.10 18.91 1.56
N THR A 336 -3.47 18.59 2.67
CA THR A 336 -2.06 18.24 2.75
C THR A 336 -1.88 16.85 3.32
N PHE A 337 -0.78 16.22 2.94
CA PHE A 337 -0.34 14.95 3.49
C PHE A 337 1.18 14.87 3.44
N LYS A 338 1.73 13.95 4.21
CA LYS A 338 3.15 13.61 4.19
C LYS A 338 3.29 12.13 3.89
N THR A 339 4.17 11.81 2.95
CA THR A 339 4.55 10.41 2.71
C THR A 339 5.25 9.84 3.93
N LYS A 340 4.97 8.57 4.25
CA LYS A 340 5.62 7.88 5.36
C LYS A 340 7.12 7.79 5.12
N LYS A 341 7.87 7.58 6.19
CA LYS A 341 9.23 7.05 6.10
C LYS A 341 9.18 5.57 5.71
N PRO A 342 10.26 4.99 5.19
CA PRO A 342 10.42 3.55 5.12
C PRO A 342 10.21 2.90 6.50
N ASP A 343 9.63 1.70 6.54
CA ASP A 343 9.30 0.99 7.78
C ASP A 343 10.54 0.47 8.54
N TYR A 344 11.71 0.51 7.90
CA TYR A 344 13.02 0.12 8.45
C TYR A 344 13.96 1.33 8.52
N PRO A 345 15.01 1.29 9.37
CA PRO A 345 16.11 2.24 9.26
C PRO A 345 16.64 2.28 7.82
N TYR A 346 16.86 3.47 7.28
CA TYR A 346 17.06 3.61 5.84
C TYR A 346 18.16 4.60 5.47
N PHE A 347 18.66 4.44 4.25
CA PHE A 347 19.61 5.33 3.61
C PHE A 347 19.01 5.89 2.33
N VAL A 348 19.24 7.17 2.07
CA VAL A 348 19.00 7.80 0.77
C VAL A 348 20.37 8.08 0.15
N VAL A 349 20.64 7.48 -0.99
CA VAL A 349 21.97 7.46 -1.64
C VAL A 349 21.90 7.92 -3.09
N ASN A 350 23.02 8.39 -3.62
CA ASN A 350 23.19 8.71 -5.04
C ASN A 350 24.17 7.74 -5.73
N GLY A 351 25.11 7.16 -4.97
CA GLY A 351 26.22 6.36 -5.46
C GLY A 351 27.56 6.85 -4.90
N GLY A 352 28.46 5.90 -4.60
CA GLY A 352 29.79 6.14 -4.06
C GLY A 352 29.87 6.21 -2.53
N GLU A 353 28.74 6.22 -1.83
CA GLU A 353 28.72 6.38 -0.38
C GLU A 353 29.10 5.10 0.38
N THR A 354 29.65 5.29 1.59
CA THR A 354 29.93 4.21 2.54
C THR A 354 28.95 4.29 3.71
N LEU A 355 28.19 3.23 3.92
CA LEU A 355 27.04 3.15 4.83
C LEU A 355 27.42 2.35 6.07
N ALA A 356 27.28 2.97 7.25
CA ALA A 356 27.49 2.32 8.53
C ALA A 356 26.27 1.50 8.93
N VAL A 357 26.42 0.17 8.98
CA VAL A 357 25.36 -0.77 9.36
C VAL A 357 25.76 -1.56 10.61
N LYS A 358 24.76 -2.05 11.33
CA LYS A 358 24.93 -3.03 12.42
C LYS A 358 24.70 -4.44 11.88
N PRO A 359 25.39 -5.47 12.43
CA PRO A 359 25.18 -6.84 11.98
C PRO A 359 23.74 -7.27 12.24
N ASP A 360 23.19 -8.09 11.35
CA ASP A 360 21.84 -8.70 11.42
C ASP A 360 20.64 -7.74 11.42
N ASN A 361 20.87 -6.42 11.42
CA ASN A 361 19.82 -5.43 11.26
C ASN A 361 19.34 -5.34 9.80
N ILE A 362 18.04 -5.08 9.62
CA ILE A 362 17.43 -4.82 8.32
C ILE A 362 17.52 -3.33 8.00
N TYR A 363 17.95 -3.01 6.79
CA TYR A 363 18.03 -1.64 6.28
C TYR A 363 17.33 -1.52 4.94
N PHE A 364 16.65 -0.39 4.71
CA PHE A 364 16.20 -0.01 3.38
C PHE A 364 17.23 0.91 2.70
N ILE A 365 17.70 0.54 1.52
CA ILE A 365 18.61 1.38 0.73
C ILE A 365 17.83 1.92 -0.46
N HIS A 366 17.62 3.24 -0.47
CA HIS A 366 16.87 3.96 -1.48
C HIS A 366 17.81 4.83 -2.32
N TRP A 367 17.78 4.67 -3.65
CA TRP A 367 18.51 5.56 -4.55
C TRP A 367 17.63 6.74 -4.91
N LYS A 368 18.10 7.95 -4.59
CA LYS A 368 17.35 9.17 -4.80
C LYS A 368 16.97 9.33 -6.27
N ASN A 369 15.71 9.69 -6.54
CA ASN A 369 15.16 9.85 -7.89
C ASN A 369 15.30 8.61 -8.79
N HIS A 370 15.59 7.43 -8.24
CA HIS A 370 15.70 6.19 -8.98
C HIS A 370 14.61 5.23 -8.54
N TRP A 371 13.63 5.03 -9.42
CA TRP A 371 12.42 4.26 -9.15
C TRP A 371 12.27 3.16 -10.17
N CYS A 372 12.01 1.95 -9.70
CA CYS A 372 11.87 0.75 -10.52
C CYS A 372 11.44 -0.43 -9.65
N LEU A 373 10.79 -1.42 -10.26
CA LEU A 373 10.37 -2.66 -9.60
C LEU A 373 10.99 -3.89 -10.27
N ARG A 374 10.62 -4.23 -11.52
CA ARG A 374 11.11 -5.43 -12.24
C ARG A 374 12.41 -5.22 -13.03
N GLU A 375 12.67 -4.05 -13.60
CA GLU A 375 13.88 -3.88 -14.45
C GLU A 375 15.15 -3.50 -13.68
N CYS A 376 15.02 -2.98 -12.46
CA CYS A 376 16.18 -2.71 -11.58
C CYS A 376 16.68 -3.91 -10.78
N GLU A 377 16.21 -5.10 -11.14
CA GLU A 377 16.34 -6.33 -10.38
C GLU A 377 17.76 -6.88 -10.27
N LYS A 378 18.73 -6.34 -11.03
CA LYS A 378 20.09 -6.87 -11.05
C LYS A 378 20.94 -6.22 -9.97
N ILE A 379 20.84 -6.70 -8.75
CA ILE A 379 21.87 -6.42 -7.75
C ILE A 379 23.06 -7.35 -7.98
N THR A 380 24.24 -6.76 -8.14
CA THR A 380 25.50 -7.46 -7.96
C THR A 380 26.17 -6.96 -6.70
N PHE A 381 26.67 -7.87 -5.88
CA PHE A 381 27.41 -7.50 -4.68
C PHE A 381 28.75 -8.22 -4.59
N ARG A 382 29.73 -7.55 -3.98
CA ARG A 382 31.08 -8.08 -3.77
C ARG A 382 31.41 -8.00 -2.28
N PRO A 383 31.48 -9.15 -1.58
CA PRO A 383 31.81 -9.16 -0.17
C PRO A 383 33.31 -8.95 0.06
N ARG A 384 33.65 -8.44 1.24
CA ARG A 384 35.00 -8.39 1.80
C ARG A 384 35.02 -9.14 3.13
N GLY A 385 35.95 -10.09 3.25
CA GLY A 385 36.01 -10.98 4.42
C GLY A 385 34.92 -12.05 4.38
N ASP A 386 34.34 -12.36 5.54
CA ASP A 386 33.25 -13.32 5.74
C ASP A 386 31.86 -12.69 5.62
N ALA A 387 31.77 -11.50 5.02
CA ALA A 387 30.52 -10.75 4.89
C ALA A 387 29.48 -11.51 4.05
N LYS A 388 28.26 -11.66 4.57
CA LYS A 388 27.12 -12.24 3.86
C LYS A 388 25.98 -11.23 3.78
N LEU A 389 25.56 -10.90 2.57
CA LEU A 389 24.42 -10.03 2.32
C LEU A 389 23.18 -10.86 1.98
N ASP A 390 22.11 -10.67 2.75
CA ASP A 390 20.79 -11.18 2.42
C ASP A 390 19.95 -10.03 1.83
N VAL A 391 19.45 -10.18 0.60
CA VAL A 391 18.46 -9.27 0.00
C VAL A 391 17.08 -9.84 0.32
N LEU A 392 16.38 -9.19 1.24
CA LEU A 392 15.16 -9.72 1.87
C LEU A 392 13.92 -9.46 1.02
N GLU A 393 13.77 -8.21 0.58
CA GLU A 393 12.63 -7.73 -0.19
C GLU A 393 13.09 -6.64 -1.17
N ARG A 394 12.43 -6.58 -2.32
CA ARG A 394 12.60 -5.52 -3.31
C ARG A 394 11.39 -4.60 -3.17
N LYS A 395 11.63 -3.30 -3.02
CA LYS A 395 10.57 -2.29 -2.93
C LYS A 395 10.79 -1.23 -4.01
N PRO A 396 9.77 -0.48 -4.45
CA PRO A 396 9.95 0.62 -5.38
C PRO A 396 11.09 1.55 -4.96
N GLY A 397 12.09 1.68 -5.85
CA GLY A 397 13.24 2.56 -5.67
C GLY A 397 14.29 2.09 -4.66
N GLY A 398 14.27 0.83 -4.22
CA GLY A 398 15.28 0.34 -3.29
C GLY A 398 15.16 -1.12 -2.86
N PHE A 399 15.95 -1.48 -1.85
CA PHE A 399 16.05 -2.86 -1.37
C PHE A 399 16.07 -2.93 0.16
N LEU A 400 15.36 -3.90 0.72
CA LEU A 400 15.57 -4.34 2.09
C LEU A 400 16.72 -5.33 2.13
N VAL A 401 17.77 -4.99 2.87
CA VAL A 401 18.98 -5.79 2.97
C VAL A 401 19.34 -6.05 4.42
N ARG A 402 20.03 -7.17 4.65
CA ARG A 402 20.62 -7.52 5.94
C ARG A 402 22.06 -7.97 5.73
N LEU A 403 22.98 -7.34 6.44
CA LEU A 403 24.40 -7.69 6.39
C LEU A 403 24.79 -8.50 7.63
N LYS A 404 25.43 -9.64 7.41
CA LYS A 404 25.96 -10.54 8.45
C LYS A 404 27.48 -10.58 8.37
N GLY A 405 28.13 -10.59 9.52
CA GLY A 405 29.59 -10.60 9.62
C GLY A 405 30.08 -9.94 10.92
N LYS A 406 31.39 -9.79 11.05
CA LYS A 406 32.05 -9.11 12.17
C LYS A 406 32.27 -7.62 11.87
N THR A 407 32.51 -6.81 12.90
CA THR A 407 32.96 -5.43 12.73
C THR A 407 34.14 -5.33 11.77
N GLY A 408 34.07 -4.39 10.83
CA GLY A 408 35.07 -4.20 9.77
C GLY A 408 34.83 -5.01 8.49
N THR A 409 33.89 -5.96 8.49
CA THR A 409 33.44 -6.60 7.25
C THR A 409 32.58 -5.64 6.43
N ALA A 410 32.56 -5.85 5.11
CA ALA A 410 31.88 -4.94 4.22
C ALA A 410 31.38 -5.62 2.94
N VAL A 411 30.38 -5.03 2.32
CA VAL A 411 29.85 -5.47 1.01
C VAL A 411 29.70 -4.25 0.12
N ARG A 412 30.29 -4.32 -1.08
CA ARG A 412 30.01 -3.35 -2.15
C ARG A 412 28.77 -3.81 -2.91
N LEU A 413 27.74 -2.99 -2.91
CA LEU A 413 26.43 -3.22 -3.52
C LEU A 413 26.30 -2.37 -4.79
N MET A 414 25.97 -2.98 -5.92
CA MET A 414 25.85 -2.30 -7.23
C MET A 414 24.48 -2.61 -7.85
N PRO A 415 23.58 -1.63 -7.97
CA PRO A 415 22.34 -1.80 -8.71
C PRO A 415 22.63 -1.80 -10.22
N ASN A 416 22.03 -2.74 -10.95
CA ASN A 416 22.20 -2.97 -12.40
C ASN A 416 23.65 -3.06 -12.88
N GLU A 417 24.56 -3.53 -12.04
CA GLU A 417 26.02 -3.53 -12.30
C GLU A 417 26.62 -2.13 -12.55
N GLU A 418 25.86 -1.05 -12.27
CA GLU A 418 26.29 0.32 -12.45
C GLU A 418 27.30 0.71 -11.35
N THR A 419 28.58 0.77 -11.71
CA THR A 419 29.66 1.05 -10.77
C THR A 419 29.58 2.45 -10.13
N GLU A 420 28.93 3.39 -10.81
CA GLU A 420 28.75 4.78 -10.37
C GLU A 420 27.70 4.89 -9.25
N LYS A 421 26.67 4.03 -9.29
CA LYS A 421 25.64 3.94 -8.24
C LYS A 421 26.04 3.01 -7.10
N ALA A 422 27.26 2.48 -7.11
CA ALA A 422 27.72 1.50 -6.13
C ALA A 422 27.82 2.12 -4.73
N VAL A 423 27.31 1.44 -3.72
CA VAL A 423 27.48 1.83 -2.31
C VAL A 423 28.22 0.73 -1.55
N VAL A 424 28.86 1.08 -0.43
CA VAL A 424 29.57 0.12 0.41
C VAL A 424 28.93 0.06 1.79
N LEU A 425 28.38 -1.09 2.17
CA LEU A 425 27.89 -1.33 3.52
C LEU A 425 29.05 -1.85 4.37
N VAL A 426 29.28 -1.24 5.55
CA VAL A 426 30.35 -1.64 6.48
C VAL A 426 29.75 -1.91 7.85
N ILE A 427 30.07 -3.07 8.43
CA ILE A 427 29.66 -3.40 9.80
C ILE A 427 30.52 -2.60 10.79
N LYS A 428 29.87 -1.82 11.66
CA LYS A 428 30.50 -1.14 12.80
C LYS A 428 30.23 -1.87 14.10
#